data_AF-A3ZYU2-F1
#
_entry.id   AF-A3ZYU2-F1
#
_cell.length_a   1.000
_cell.length_b   1.000
_cell.length_c   1.000
_cell.angle_alpha   90.00
_cell.angle_beta   90.00
_cell.angle_gamma   90.00
#
_symmetry.space_group_name_H-M   'P 1'
#
loop_
_entity.id
_entity.type
_entity.pdbx_description
1 polymer ?
#
loop_
_entity_poly.entity_id
_entity_poly.type
_entity_poly.pdbx_seq_one_letter_code
_entity_poly.pdbx_strand_id
1 'polypeptide(L)'
;MTELAARASTWWAIFKINFHEKLVYRGDFMLGTLMRFLPIVTQVFLWYAVFDSIRANSGSDAGNAKIAGYTYDNIVAYYLLSTVSRAFSSMPGLASGIALQIREGRSRSI
;
A
#
# COMPACT_ATOMS: atom_id res chain seq x y z
N MET A 1 -41.63 20.92 -14.71
CA MET A 1 -40.15 21.09 -14.73
C MET A 1 -39.53 21.12 -13.33
N THR A 2 -40.22 21.67 -12.32
CA THR A 2 -39.75 21.75 -10.91
C THR A 2 -39.63 20.39 -10.20
N GLU A 3 -40.55 19.44 -10.43
CA GLU A 3 -40.45 18.10 -9.83
C GLU A 3 -39.23 17.30 -10.30
N LEU A 4 -38.91 17.37 -11.60
CA LEU A 4 -37.73 16.68 -12.17
C LEU A 4 -36.44 17.26 -11.57
N ALA A 5 -36.38 18.58 -11.38
CA ALA A 5 -35.25 19.25 -10.75
C ALA A 5 -35.13 18.86 -9.26
N ALA A 6 -36.24 18.79 -8.52
CA ALA A 6 -36.24 18.36 -7.12
C ALA A 6 -35.81 16.88 -6.97
N ARG A 7 -36.30 16.00 -7.84
CA ARG A 7 -35.90 14.58 -7.85
C ARG A 7 -34.44 14.43 -8.24
N ALA A 8 -33.95 15.16 -9.24
CA ALA A 8 -32.53 15.18 -9.60
C ALA A 8 -31.65 15.68 -8.44
N SER A 9 -32.08 16.70 -7.69
CA SER A 9 -31.33 17.19 -6.53
C SER A 9 -31.28 16.14 -5.40
N THR A 10 -32.38 15.44 -5.14
CA THR A 10 -32.43 14.34 -4.16
C THR A 10 -31.52 13.18 -4.58
N TRP A 11 -31.56 12.78 -5.85
CA TRP A 11 -30.70 11.70 -6.37
C TRP A 11 -29.22 12.09 -6.33
N TRP A 12 -28.91 13.35 -6.63
CA TRP A 12 -27.56 13.89 -6.53
C TRP A 12 -27.06 13.90 -5.08
N ALA A 13 -27.92 14.26 -4.13
CA ALA A 13 -27.60 14.20 -2.70
C ALA A 13 -27.33 12.75 -2.23
N ILE A 14 -28.20 11.80 -2.60
CA ILE A 14 -28.03 10.37 -2.30
C ILE A 14 -26.73 9.84 -2.90
N PHE A 15 -26.43 10.20 -4.14
CA PHE A 15 -25.18 9.82 -4.80
C PHE A 15 -23.96 10.37 -4.05
N LYS A 16 -23.96 11.65 -3.68
CA LYS A 16 -22.86 12.29 -2.93
C LYS A 16 -22.60 11.62 -1.58
N ILE A 17 -23.66 11.24 -0.87
CA ILE A 17 -23.58 10.57 0.43
C ILE A 17 -23.00 9.16 0.24
N ASN A 18 -23.56 8.37 -0.68
CA ASN A 18 -23.05 7.02 -0.98
C ASN A 18 -21.60 7.02 -1.46
N PHE A 19 -21.22 8.04 -2.23
CA PHE A 19 -19.86 8.19 -2.73
C PHE A 19 -18.89 8.50 -1.58
N HIS A 20 -19.25 9.40 -0.67
CA HIS A 20 -18.45 9.65 0.54
C HIS A 20 -18.35 8.40 1.41
N GLU A 21 -19.44 7.69 1.64
CA GLU A 21 -19.44 6.51 2.52
C GLU A 21 -18.56 5.40 1.95
N LYS A 22 -18.63 5.15 0.63
CA LYS A 22 -17.80 4.14 -0.04
C LYS A 22 -16.36 4.58 -0.23
N LEU A 23 -16.09 5.86 -0.51
CA LEU A 23 -14.72 6.37 -0.62
C LEU A 23 -14.03 6.52 0.72
N VAL A 24 -14.74 6.88 1.78
CA VAL A 24 -14.16 6.92 3.12
C VAL A 24 -13.84 5.50 3.56
N TYR A 25 -14.75 4.54 3.38
CA TYR A 25 -14.50 3.15 3.75
C TYR A 25 -13.42 2.46 2.89
N ARG A 26 -13.48 2.57 1.56
CA ARG A 26 -12.44 2.02 0.69
C ARG A 26 -11.15 2.84 0.72
N GLY A 27 -11.27 4.14 0.91
CA GLY A 27 -10.15 5.06 1.04
C GLY A 27 -9.39 4.82 2.32
N ASP A 28 -10.04 4.56 3.45
CA ASP A 28 -9.38 4.17 4.70
C ASP A 28 -8.56 2.88 4.51
N PHE A 29 -9.11 1.89 3.81
CA PHE A 29 -8.37 0.69 3.43
C PHE A 29 -7.18 0.99 2.49
N MET A 30 -7.38 1.79 1.45
CA MET A 30 -6.33 2.15 0.50
C MET A 30 -5.22 2.99 1.15
N LEU A 31 -5.59 3.92 2.03
CA LEU A 31 -4.69 4.82 2.73
C LEU A 31 -3.94 4.06 3.82
N GLY A 32 -4.59 3.16 4.57
CA GLY A 32 -3.92 2.23 5.48
C GLY A 32 -2.99 1.26 4.76
N THR A 33 -3.38 0.78 3.58
CA THR A 33 -2.52 -0.04 2.72
C THR A 33 -1.30 0.77 2.25
N LEU A 34 -1.49 2.00 1.76
CA LEU A 34 -0.41 2.89 1.34
C LEU A 34 0.56 3.21 2.49
N MET A 35 0.03 3.49 3.68
CA MET A 35 0.83 3.72 4.88
C MET A 35 1.65 2.47 5.28
N ARG A 36 1.18 1.27 4.95
CA ARG A 36 1.91 0.01 5.14
C ARG A 36 2.99 -0.23 4.06
N PHE A 37 2.88 0.42 2.90
CA PHE A 37 3.89 0.40 1.84
C PHE A 37 4.92 1.53 1.96
N LEU A 38 4.59 2.61 2.67
CA LEU A 38 5.51 3.72 2.97
C LEU A 38 6.88 3.26 3.52
N PRO A 39 6.95 2.29 4.46
CA PRO A 39 8.22 1.81 5.03
C PRO A 39 9.16 1.19 3.99
N ILE A 40 8.60 0.66 2.90
CA ILE A 40 9.37 0.00 1.84
C ILE A 40 10.12 1.05 1.03
N VAL A 41 9.43 2.16 0.71
CA VAL A 41 10.02 3.30 0.01
C VAL A 41 11.13 3.92 0.87
N THR A 42 10.86 4.17 2.15
CA THR A 42 11.87 4.74 3.05
C THR A 42 13.10 3.84 3.20
N GLN A 43 12.92 2.52 3.20
CA GLN A 43 14.04 1.59 3.29
C GLN A 43 14.94 1.66 2.05
N VAL A 44 14.37 1.82 0.85
CA VAL A 44 15.13 2.00 -0.40
C VAL A 44 15.93 3.31 -0.35
N PHE A 45 15.35 4.40 0.14
CA PHE A 45 16.05 5.68 0.32
C PHE A 45 17.16 5.59 1.38
N LEU A 46 16.93 4.86 2.47
CA LEU A 46 17.96 4.60 3.49
C LEU A 46 19.16 3.87 2.88
N TRP A 47 18.93 2.80 2.13
CA TRP A 47 20.01 2.10 1.44
C TRP A 47 20.71 2.99 0.42
N TYR A 48 19.98 3.84 -0.30
CA TYR A 48 20.57 4.81 -1.21
C TYR A 48 21.53 5.74 -0.46
N ALA A 49 21.10 6.35 0.65
CA ALA A 49 21.93 7.23 1.46
C ALA A 49 23.17 6.52 2.04
N VAL A 50 23.03 5.25 2.45
CA VAL A 50 24.16 4.45 2.94
C VAL A 50 25.20 4.26 1.83
N PHE A 51 24.81 3.80 0.64
CA PHE A 51 25.75 3.62 -0.47
C PHE A 51 26.33 4.95 -0.95
N ASP A 52 25.55 6.03 -0.92
CA ASP A 52 26.02 7.36 -1.26
C ASP A 52 27.11 7.86 -0.30
N SER A 53 26.89 7.71 1.02
CA SER A 53 27.89 8.05 2.02
C SER A 53 29.16 7.21 1.90
N ILE A 54 29.07 5.93 1.55
CA ILE A 54 30.25 5.08 1.34
C ILE A 54 31.03 5.57 0.12
N ARG A 55 30.35 5.84 -1.01
CA ARG A 55 31.01 6.39 -2.21
C ARG A 55 31.74 7.69 -1.91
N ALA A 56 31.13 8.58 -1.12
CA ALA A 56 31.74 9.84 -0.72
C ALA A 56 32.99 9.68 0.16
N ASN A 57 33.05 8.63 0.98
CA ASN A 57 34.18 8.37 1.88
C ASN A 57 35.29 7.49 1.27
N SER A 58 35.00 6.73 0.21
CA SER A 58 35.94 5.76 -0.39
C SER A 58 36.96 6.33 -1.37
N GLY A 59 37.07 7.66 -1.53
CA GLY A 59 38.17 8.31 -2.24
C GLY A 59 38.43 7.78 -3.67
N SER A 60 39.47 6.96 -3.84
CA SER A 60 39.92 6.39 -5.12
C SER A 60 39.11 5.20 -5.64
N ASP A 61 38.31 4.54 -4.80
CA ASP A 61 37.50 3.35 -5.15
C ASP A 61 35.98 3.65 -5.19
N ALA A 62 35.60 4.93 -5.34
CA ALA A 62 34.20 5.38 -5.32
C ALA A 62 33.29 4.67 -6.34
N GLY A 63 33.84 4.17 -7.46
CA GLY A 63 33.09 3.38 -8.45
C GLY A 63 32.77 1.95 -8.00
N ASN A 64 33.42 1.43 -6.96
CA ASN A 64 33.27 0.07 -6.43
C ASN A 64 32.81 0.06 -4.97
N ALA A 65 31.95 1.00 -4.56
CA ALA A 65 31.32 0.96 -3.25
C ALA A 65 30.46 -0.31 -3.09
N LYS A 66 31.09 -1.35 -2.53
CA LYS A 66 30.50 -2.67 -2.28
C LYS A 66 30.43 -2.89 -0.77
N ILE A 67 29.26 -3.24 -0.28
CA ILE A 67 29.07 -3.64 1.11
C ILE A 67 29.09 -5.16 1.14
N ALA A 68 30.11 -5.75 1.76
CA ALA A 68 30.28 -7.21 1.82
C ALA A 68 30.22 -7.91 0.45
N GLY A 69 30.70 -7.25 -0.61
CA GLY A 69 30.67 -7.76 -1.99
C GLY A 69 29.37 -7.46 -2.77
N TYR A 70 28.34 -6.93 -2.13
CA TYR A 70 27.07 -6.54 -2.77
C TYR A 70 27.07 -5.07 -3.17
N THR A 71 26.53 -4.80 -4.36
CA THR A 71 26.23 -3.44 -4.84
C THR A 71 24.86 -2.98 -4.34
N TYR A 72 24.58 -1.68 -4.47
CA TYR A 72 23.27 -1.10 -4.18
C TYR A 72 22.14 -1.88 -4.87
N ASP A 73 22.29 -2.14 -6.17
CA ASP A 73 21.28 -2.83 -6.98
C ASP A 73 20.99 -4.24 -6.45
N ASN A 74 22.02 -4.97 -6.00
CA ASN A 74 21.83 -6.31 -5.42
C ASN A 74 21.02 -6.23 -4.13
N ILE A 75 21.36 -5.32 -3.21
CA ILE A 75 20.66 -5.18 -1.94
C ILE A 75 19.20 -4.77 -2.17
N VAL A 76 18.94 -3.80 -3.05
CA VAL A 76 17.59 -3.36 -3.39
C VAL A 76 16.80 -4.48 -4.06
N ALA A 77 17.40 -5.23 -4.99
CA ALA A 77 16.74 -6.34 -5.67
C ALA A 77 16.31 -7.43 -4.67
N TYR A 78 17.20 -7.89 -3.78
CA TYR A 78 16.85 -8.88 -2.76
C TYR A 78 15.80 -8.36 -1.77
N TYR A 79 15.92 -7.10 -1.35
CA TYR A 79 14.96 -6.48 -0.46
C TYR A 79 13.56 -6.42 -1.09
N LEU A 80 13.44 -5.91 -2.32
CA LEU A 80 12.18 -5.83 -3.04
C LEU A 80 11.59 -7.22 -3.31
N LEU A 81 12.41 -8.17 -3.78
CA LEU A 81 11.98 -9.54 -4.03
C LEU A 81 11.39 -10.18 -2.75
N SER A 82 12.10 -10.06 -1.62
CA SER A 82 11.64 -10.63 -0.35
C SER A 82 10.39 -9.93 0.21
N THR A 83 10.25 -8.62 -0.02
CA THR A 83 9.16 -7.80 0.48
C THR A 83 7.89 -8.05 -0.32
N VAL A 84 8.01 -8.12 -1.64
CA VAL A 84 6.92 -8.49 -2.55
C VAL A 84 6.46 -9.93 -2.27
N SER A 85 7.40 -10.86 -2.09
CA SER A 85 7.08 -12.25 -1.72
C SER A 85 6.32 -12.33 -0.39
N ARG A 86 6.71 -11.53 0.61
CA ARG A 86 5.99 -11.44 1.89
C ARG A 86 4.61 -10.80 1.75
N ALA A 87 4.46 -9.78 0.91
CA ALA A 87 3.17 -9.14 0.65
C ALA A 87 2.18 -10.14 0.01
N PHE A 88 2.62 -10.86 -1.02
CA PHE A 88 1.81 -11.92 -1.65
C PHE A 88 1.57 -13.12 -0.74
N SER A 89 2.53 -13.47 0.13
CA SER A 89 2.39 -14.58 1.08
C SER A 89 1.53 -14.24 2.31
N SER A 90 1.33 -12.97 2.65
CA SER A 90 0.54 -12.53 3.83
C SER A 90 -0.89 -12.12 3.51
N MET A 91 -1.23 -11.88 2.24
CA MET A 91 -2.59 -11.64 1.76
C MET A 91 -3.50 -12.87 1.51
N PRO A 92 -3.07 -14.15 1.48
CA PRO A 92 -4.00 -15.29 1.36
C PRO A 92 -5.03 -15.37 2.51
N GLY A 93 -4.72 -14.77 3.67
CA GLY A 93 -5.58 -14.78 4.85
C GLY A 93 -6.83 -13.89 4.78
N LEU A 94 -6.87 -12.85 3.93
CA LEU A 94 -8.05 -11.96 3.81
C LEU A 94 -9.20 -12.60 3.01
N ALA A 95 -8.89 -13.44 2.01
CA ALA A 95 -9.90 -14.15 1.24
C ALA A 95 -10.58 -15.26 2.06
N SER A 96 -9.82 -15.94 2.93
CA SER A 96 -10.37 -16.97 3.84
C SER A 96 -11.32 -16.36 4.88
N GLY A 97 -11.02 -15.17 5.41
CA GLY A 97 -11.87 -14.47 6.36
C GLY A 97 -13.24 -14.05 5.80
N ILE A 98 -13.29 -13.57 4.55
CA ILE A 98 -14.56 -13.21 3.88
C ILE A 98 -15.38 -14.46 3.54
N ALA A 99 -14.73 -15.55 3.10
CA ALA A 99 -15.42 -16.81 2.83
C ALA A 99 -16.01 -17.44 4.11
N LEU A 100 -15.31 -17.34 5.25
CA LEU A 100 -15.82 -17.75 6.56
C LEU A 100 -16.97 -16.86 7.06
N GLN A 101 -16.86 -15.53 6.91
CA GLN A 101 -17.90 -14.60 7.32
C GLN A 101 -19.19 -14.72 6.48
N ILE A 102 -19.08 -15.10 5.20
CA ILE A 102 -20.23 -15.43 4.34
C ILE A 102 -20.82 -16.81 4.72
N ARG A 103 -19.98 -17.79 5.06
CA ARG A 103 -20.40 -19.14 5.49
C ARG A 103 -21.12 -19.13 6.85
N GLU A 104 -20.73 -18.26 7.78
CA GLU A 104 -21.30 -18.17 9.13
C GLU A 104 -22.57 -17.30 9.25
N GLY A 105 -23.05 -16.71 8.16
CA GLY A 105 -24.39 -16.12 8.11
C GLY A 105 -24.69 -15.07 9.19
N ARG A 106 -23.81 -14.09 9.42
CA ARG A 106 -24.10 -13.00 10.38
C ARG A 106 -25.00 -11.92 9.77
N SER A 107 -26.26 -12.30 9.53
CA SER A 107 -27.41 -11.44 9.76
C SER A 107 -27.91 -11.72 11.18
N ARG A 108 -27.32 -11.06 12.19
CA ARG A 108 -27.95 -10.96 13.51
C ARG A 108 -28.60 -9.58 13.58
N SER A 109 -29.87 -9.51 13.16
CA SER A 109 -30.80 -8.59 13.78
C SER A 109 -30.85 -8.94 15.27
N ILE A 110 -30.59 -7.98 16.14
CA ILE A 110 -31.48 -7.40 17.15
C ILE A 110 -30.78 -6.15 17.64
#